data_AF-A0A376TEU9-F1
#
_entry.id   AF-A0A376TEU9-F1
#
_cell.length_a   1.000
_cell.length_b   1.000
_cell.length_c   1.000
_cell.angle_alpha   90.00
_cell.angle_beta   90.00
_cell.angle_gamma   90.00
#
_symmetry.space_group_name_H-M   'P 1'
#
loop_
_entity.id
_entity.type
_entity.pdbx_description
1 polymer ?
#
loop_
_entity_poly.entity_id
_entity_poly.type
_entity_poly.pdbx_seq_one_letter_code
_entity_poly.pdbx_strand_id
1 'polypeptide(L)'
;MKSGRFIGVMSGTSLDGVDVVLATIDEHRVAQLASLSWPIPVSLKQAVLDIARASSLHFRSLDSLILNSGDFLLMRSMPCLRNKTCRREI
;
A
#
# COMPACT_ATOMS: atom_id res chain seq x y z
N MET A 1 2.39 19.98 16.27
CA MET A 1 2.28 18.60 15.70
C MET A 1 3.53 17.81 16.06
N LYS A 2 3.44 16.51 16.37
CA LYS A 2 4.66 15.72 16.64
C LYS A 2 5.48 15.58 15.35
N SER A 3 6.70 16.10 15.37
CA SER A 3 7.68 15.85 14.30
C SER A 3 8.05 14.37 14.25
N GLY A 4 8.06 13.78 13.07
CA GLY A 4 8.34 12.36 12.91
C GLY A 4 8.48 11.89 11.48
N ARG A 5 8.84 10.62 11.33
CA ARG A 5 8.82 9.90 10.05
C ARG A 5 7.57 9.05 9.99
N PHE A 6 6.88 9.12 8.86
CA PHE A 6 5.60 8.48 8.60
C PHE A 6 5.70 7.65 7.33
N ILE A 7 5.05 6.50 7.32
CA ILE A 7 4.87 5.68 6.13
C ILE A 7 3.44 5.88 5.66
N GLY A 8 3.26 6.47 4.48
CA GLY A 8 1.98 6.52 3.78
C GLY A 8 1.88 5.34 2.83
N VAL A 9 0.74 4.67 2.81
CA VAL A 9 0.45 3.62 1.84
C VAL A 9 -0.89 3.88 1.16
N MET A 10 -0.93 3.77 -0.16
CA MET A 10 -2.12 4.04 -0.96
C MET A 10 -2.22 3.04 -2.12
N SER A 11 -3.44 2.57 -2.41
CA SER A 11 -3.78 1.93 -3.68
C SER A 11 -4.91 2.73 -4.31
N GLY A 12 -4.76 3.09 -5.58
CA GLY A 12 -5.86 3.68 -6.35
C GLY A 12 -6.98 2.69 -6.64
N THR A 13 -8.14 3.18 -7.04
CA THR A 13 -9.30 2.34 -7.44
C THR A 13 -9.07 1.60 -8.76
N SER A 14 -8.03 1.95 -9.53
CA SER A 14 -7.61 1.20 -10.70
C SER A 14 -6.98 -0.15 -10.34
N LEU A 15 -6.55 -0.33 -9.08
CA LEU A 15 -5.94 -1.55 -8.53
C LEU A 15 -4.71 -2.02 -9.35
N ASP A 16 -4.00 -1.10 -9.98
CA ASP A 16 -2.81 -1.43 -10.78
C ASP A 16 -1.57 -1.58 -9.92
N GLY A 17 -1.54 -0.91 -8.76
CA GLY A 17 -0.41 -0.95 -7.86
C GLY A 17 -0.70 -0.37 -6.48
N VAL A 18 0.27 -0.57 -5.60
CA VAL A 18 0.37 0.04 -4.28
C VAL A 18 1.54 1.01 -4.28
N ASP A 19 1.26 2.26 -3.90
CA ASP A 19 2.24 3.30 -3.66
C ASP A 19 2.55 3.40 -2.17
N VAL A 20 3.84 3.43 -1.84
CA VAL A 20 4.34 3.59 -0.47
C VAL A 20 5.29 4.78 -0.43
N VAL A 21 5.10 5.66 0.55
CA VAL A 21 5.92 6.86 0.75
C VAL A 21 6.46 6.89 2.16
N LEU A 22 7.76 7.13 2.32
CA LEU A 22 8.34 7.58 3.58
C LEU A 22 8.37 9.10 3.57
N ALA A 23 7.64 9.75 4.49
CA ALA A 23 7.64 11.19 4.65
C ALA A 23 8.17 11.61 6.03
N THR A 24 8.86 12.74 6.08
CA THR A 24 9.05 13.48 7.33
C THR A 24 7.97 14.55 7.42
N ILE A 25 7.30 14.62 8.56
CA ILE A 25 6.27 15.62 8.84
C ILE A 25 6.67 16.31 10.13
N ASP A 26 6.69 17.64 10.12
CA ASP A 26 6.85 18.49 11.29
C ASP A 26 5.84 19.65 11.23
N GLU A 27 5.95 20.60 12.15
CA GLU A 27 4.98 21.71 12.26
C GLU A 27 4.97 22.65 11.07
N HIS A 28 6.03 22.65 10.26
CA HIS A 28 6.22 23.63 9.19
C HIS A 28 6.38 22.99 7.82
N ARG A 29 6.65 21.69 7.74
CA ARG A 29 6.85 21.00 6.46
C ARG A 29 6.40 19.55 6.45
N VAL A 30 6.05 19.14 5.23
CA VAL A 30 5.93 17.75 4.81
C VAL A 30 6.95 17.54 3.70
N ALA A 31 7.83 16.56 3.83
CA ALA A 31 8.79 16.22 2.79
C ALA A 31 8.88 14.70 2.59
N GLN A 32 8.78 14.28 1.33
CA GLN A 32 9.00 12.89 0.94
C GLN A 32 10.50 12.56 0.98
N LEU A 33 10.84 11.48 1.67
CA LEU A 33 12.21 10.95 1.78
C LEU A 33 12.46 9.80 0.78
N ALA A 34 11.44 8.99 0.51
CA ALA A 34 11.51 7.84 -0.38
C ALA A 34 10.10 7.48 -0.88
N SER A 35 10.01 6.88 -2.07
CA SER A 35 8.76 6.30 -2.59
C SER A 35 9.01 4.99 -3.31
N LEU A 36 8.00 4.13 -3.31
CA LEU A 36 7.99 2.84 -3.94
C LEU A 36 6.61 2.59 -4.55
N SER A 37 6.57 2.10 -5.78
CA SER A 37 5.33 1.66 -6.42
C SER A 37 5.49 0.19 -6.80
N TRP A 38 4.52 -0.64 -6.46
CA TRP A 38 4.53 -2.07 -6.78
C TRP A 38 3.24 -2.50 -7.46
N PRO A 39 3.32 -3.37 -8.48
CA PRO A 39 2.13 -3.94 -9.09
C PRO A 39 1.35 -4.81 -8.10
N ILE A 40 0.03 -4.68 -8.11
CA ILE A 40 -0.86 -5.59 -7.36
C ILE A 40 -0.92 -6.93 -8.09
N PRO A 41 -0.77 -8.08 -7.39
CA PRO A 41 -0.91 -9.39 -8.01
C PRO A 41 -2.28 -9.54 -8.66
N VAL A 42 -2.33 -10.11 -9.86
CA VAL A 42 -3.58 -10.27 -10.62
C VAL A 42 -4.65 -11.02 -9.82
N SER A 43 -4.25 -12.03 -9.04
CA SER A 43 -5.17 -12.77 -8.17
C SER A 43 -5.81 -11.88 -7.10
N LEU A 44 -5.04 -10.98 -6.49
CA LEU A 44 -5.55 -10.04 -5.50
C LEU A 44 -6.45 -9.00 -6.15
N LYS A 45 -6.05 -8.46 -7.32
CA LYS A 45 -6.88 -7.54 -8.11
C LYS A 45 -8.23 -8.17 -8.44
N GLN A 46 -8.24 -9.42 -8.90
CA GLN A 46 -9.47 -10.12 -9.25
C GLN A 46 -10.35 -10.35 -8.02
N ALA A 47 -9.77 -10.77 -6.87
CA ALA A 47 -10.53 -10.95 -5.64
C ALA A 47 -11.21 -9.65 -5.16
N VAL A 48 -10.54 -8.50 -5.26
CA VAL A 48 -11.15 -7.19 -4.95
C VAL A 48 -12.29 -6.88 -5.92
N LEU A 49 -12.10 -7.11 -7.22
CA LEU A 49 -13.12 -6.84 -8.24
C LEU A 49 -14.35 -7.75 -8.08
N ASP A 50 -14.15 -9.01 -7.74
CA ASP A 50 -15.23 -9.98 -7.52
C ASP A 50 -16.08 -9.57 -6.32
N ILE A 51 -15.44 -9.12 -5.22
CA ILE A 51 -16.13 -8.58 -4.05
C ILE A 51 -16.88 -7.28 -4.39
N ALA A 52 -16.25 -6.37 -5.14
CA ALA A 52 -16.86 -5.09 -5.51
C ALA A 52 -18.06 -5.24 -6.45
N ARG A 53 -18.11 -6.33 -7.24
CA ARG A 53 -19.21 -6.64 -8.17
C ARG A 53 -20.24 -7.62 -7.59
N ALA A 54 -19.96 -8.23 -6.44
CA ALA A 54 -20.86 -9.20 -5.83
C ALA A 54 -22.16 -8.52 -5.38
N SER A 55 -23.28 -9.15 -5.69
CA SER A 55 -24.61 -8.75 -5.20
C SER A 55 -24.80 -9.06 -3.72
N SER A 56 -24.05 -10.03 -3.17
CA SER A 56 -24.02 -10.36 -1.75
C SER A 56 -22.60 -10.55 -1.24
N LEU A 57 -22.23 -9.82 -0.19
CA LEU A 57 -20.91 -9.89 0.44
C LEU A 57 -20.86 -11.02 1.47
N HIS A 58 -19.92 -11.96 1.31
CA HIS A 58 -19.61 -12.97 2.33
C HIS A 58 -18.47 -12.46 3.23
N PHE A 59 -18.74 -12.39 4.54
CA PHE A 59 -17.80 -11.88 5.54
C PHE A 59 -16.40 -12.53 5.48
N ARG A 60 -16.34 -13.86 5.30
CA ARG A 60 -15.06 -14.60 5.15
C ARG A 60 -14.22 -14.17 3.96
N SER A 61 -14.85 -13.80 2.85
CA SER A 61 -14.15 -13.33 1.64
C SER A 61 -13.51 -11.96 1.89
N LEU A 62 -14.17 -11.11 2.68
CA LEU A 62 -13.65 -9.81 3.08
C LEU A 62 -12.46 -9.95 4.03
N ASP A 63 -12.59 -10.81 5.05
CA ASP A 63 -11.52 -11.07 6.03
C ASP A 63 -10.24 -11.59 5.36
N SER A 64 -10.41 -12.58 4.47
CA SER A 64 -9.29 -13.18 3.73
C SER A 64 -8.60 -12.16 2.82
N LEU A 65 -9.38 -11.25 2.22
CA LEU A 65 -8.84 -10.19 1.38
C LEU A 65 -8.03 -9.19 2.21
N ILE A 66 -8.53 -8.76 3.36
CA ILE A 66 -7.84 -7.84 4.28
C ILE A 66 -6.51 -8.44 4.76
N LEU A 67 -6.52 -9.72 5.14
CA LEU A 67 -5.32 -10.39 5.63
C LEU A 67 -4.24 -10.51 4.54
N ASN A 68 -4.63 -10.98 3.35
CA ASN A 68 -3.71 -11.15 2.23
C ASN A 68 -3.15 -9.82 1.71
N SER A 69 -3.97 -8.77 1.68
CA SER A 69 -3.53 -7.43 1.29
C SER A 69 -2.61 -6.80 2.34
N GLY A 70 -2.88 -7.01 3.64
CA GLY A 70 -2.03 -6.56 4.74
C GLY A 70 -0.64 -7.19 4.74
N ASP A 71 -0.55 -8.51 4.57
CA ASP A 71 0.72 -9.23 4.48
C ASP A 71 1.53 -8.80 3.25
N PHE A 72 0.86 -8.64 2.10
CA PHE A 72 1.49 -8.13 0.89
C PHE A 72 2.09 -6.73 1.10
N LEU A 73 1.34 -5.85 1.77
CA LEU A 73 1.75 -4.48 2.06
C LEU A 73 2.98 -4.43 2.98
N LEU A 74 2.92 -5.14 4.11
CA LEU A 74 3.94 -5.11 5.16
C LEU A 74 5.23 -5.78 4.70
N MET A 75 5.14 -7.00 4.15
CA MET A 75 6.31 -7.79 3.84
C MET A 75 7.17 -7.16 2.73
N ARG A 76 6.56 -6.40 1.80
CA ARG A 76 7.26 -5.83 0.64
C ARG A 76 7.68 -4.37 0.79
N SER A 77 7.04 -3.60 1.67
CA SER A 77 7.45 -2.22 1.94
C SER A 77 8.66 -2.15 2.87
N MET A 78 8.78 -3.07 3.84
CA MET A 78 9.83 -3.05 4.86
C MET A 78 11.28 -3.11 4.32
N PRO A 79 11.64 -3.95 3.34
CA PRO A 79 13.02 -4.02 2.85
C PRO A 79 13.48 -2.74 2.14
N CYS A 80 12.60 -2.14 1.34
CA CYS A 80 12.90 -0.91 0.58
C CYS A 80 13.01 0.32 1.50
N LEU A 81 12.16 0.41 2.52
CA LEU A 81 12.23 1.47 3.53
C LEU A 81 13.46 1.34 4.45
N ARG A 82 13.92 0.12 4.73
CA ARG A 82 15.05 -0.14 5.64
C ARG A 82 16.40 0.33 5.07
N ASN A 83 16.60 0.22 3.75
CA ASN A 83 17.89 0.56 3.12
C ASN A 83 17.94 1.95 2.47
N LYS A 84 16.86 2.74 2.52
CA LYS A 84 16.73 4.03 1.79
C LYS A 84 16.94 3.93 0.27
N THR A 85 17.00 2.72 -0.29
CA THR A 85 17.22 2.45 -1.72
C THR A 85 15.91 2.39 -2.50
N CYS A 86 14.95 3.26 -2.17
CA CYS A 86 13.74 3.43 -2.95
C CYS A 86 14.06 4.29 -4.17
N ARG A 87 14.49 3.67 -5.26
CA ARG A 87 14.48 4.30 -6.58
C ARG A 87 13.12 4.07 -7.23
N ARG A 88 12.58 5.12 -7.85
CA ARG A 88 11.55 4.98 -8.88
C ARG A 88 12.17 4.14 -10.00
N GLU A 89 11.79 2.88 -10.14
CA GLU A 89 11.84 2.24 -11.45
C GLU A 89 10.59 2.74 -12.19
N ILE A 90 10.83 3.65 -13.13
CA ILE A 90 9.84 4.11 -14.11
C ILE A 90 9.72 3.03 -15.17
#